data_AF-A0A2N2NVE6-F1
#
_entry.id   AF-A0A2N2NVE6-F1
#
_cell.length_a   1.000
_cell.length_b   1.000
_cell.length_c   1.000
_cell.angle_alpha   90.00
_cell.angle_beta   90.00
_cell.angle_gamma   90.00
#
_symmetry.space_group_name_H-M   'P 1'
#
loop_
_entity.id
_entity.type
_entity.pdbx_description
1 polymer ?
#
loop_
_entity_poly.entity_id
_entity_poly.type
_entity_poly.pdbx_seq_one_letter_code
_entity_poly.pdbx_strand_id
1 'polypeptide(L)'
;MKKRNLMFMGIMIIVLLVSMACNLGKSTGNKAVTDVYTSEEGGFSFKILKDYSLNEVLGGVEMTAPDAIPEVGPGIQLFGTITDQEQTTEGMWDLVTDPEIGQFTFDKPKKYTVDGQKGLIAGFEGEQVGESVKGKIFLVMVKPDQQFMMFGIAPEKEWKKFESLYDDVLKSVKFQDAKPIEFSFEDEEEWVFDEEPSQTDPVQIDPVFVDEPQIIRQWASSAIASSEYSAKDWSAMQATGAPDVNSCGSDPKAWSPAYIDTEEYIELFFDIPVIPTELAIYQSYNPSQVVEIQLIDTDDEAWLLWYGDPETVSDCPDKWTHTIELEETFFVQSVVIFVDQGIMSWGGVEIDAVELVGYQEGAEVGSTATVQELSGNTDQASTGTSGGEIPTNYEGLMAGPVYQGWINIIVNKTLEADLDKIMTIPGKKSTDSWKPRESHKQTYLYEMPWKGMTGYISVTNDGVVYKKNVTSNTHPTDYALDTVNRAMYEQLKAIYDRDKVIPYLVMSNILESPGFLLDQYYREDDGKIVSTFSWYNAKGDRITGIFFDGLLTGMMGLNFIEK
;
A
#
# COMPACT_ATOMS: atom_id res chain seq x y z
N MET A 1 -34.23 -9.22 18.24
CA MET A 1 -33.08 -9.86 18.92
C MET A 1 -32.40 -10.80 17.93
N LYS A 2 -31.47 -10.29 17.13
CA LYS A 2 -30.60 -11.13 16.28
C LYS A 2 -29.17 -10.69 16.58
N LYS A 3 -28.35 -11.65 17.00
CA LYS A 3 -26.92 -11.49 17.29
C LYS A 3 -26.20 -11.21 15.98
N ARG A 4 -25.57 -10.04 15.88
CA ARG A 4 -24.68 -9.60 14.81
C ARG A 4 -23.28 -10.12 15.18
N ASN A 5 -22.65 -10.91 14.32
CA ASN A 5 -21.26 -11.31 14.52
C ASN A 5 -20.37 -10.11 14.15
N LEU A 6 -19.54 -9.72 15.12
CA LEU A 6 -18.70 -8.53 15.17
C LEU A 6 -17.42 -8.77 14.34
N MET A 7 -17.10 -7.89 13.39
CA MET A 7 -15.75 -7.76 12.83
C MET A 7 -15.02 -6.74 13.71
N PHE A 8 -14.15 -7.24 14.59
CA PHE A 8 -13.23 -6.42 15.36
C PHE A 8 -12.08 -6.03 14.41
N MET A 9 -11.95 -4.74 14.10
CA MET A 9 -10.77 -4.19 13.44
C MET A 9 -9.59 -4.37 14.39
N GLY A 10 -8.76 -5.40 14.19
CA GLY A 10 -7.57 -5.65 14.98
C GLY A 10 -6.65 -4.44 14.92
N ILE A 11 -6.61 -3.64 15.98
CA ILE A 11 -5.59 -2.62 16.18
C ILE A 11 -4.28 -3.38 16.40
N MET A 12 -3.50 -3.61 15.34
CA MET A 12 -2.12 -4.08 15.49
C MET A 12 -1.32 -2.94 16.12
N ILE A 13 -1.08 -3.03 17.43
CA ILE A 13 -0.32 -2.02 18.17
C ILE A 13 1.14 -2.19 17.82
N ILE A 14 1.60 -1.41 16.85
CA ILE A 14 3.02 -1.25 16.57
C ILE A 14 3.51 -0.02 17.35
N VAL A 15 4.16 -0.23 18.49
CA VAL A 15 4.79 0.85 19.28
C VAL A 15 6.11 1.25 18.60
N LEU A 16 6.06 1.98 17.48
CA LEU A 16 7.25 2.52 16.83
C LEU A 16 7.59 3.87 17.42
N LEU A 17 8.65 3.96 18.25
CA LEU A 17 9.14 5.25 18.73
C LEU A 17 10.04 5.91 17.69
N VAL A 18 9.59 7.02 17.11
CA VAL A 18 10.37 7.76 16.12
C VAL A 18 11.30 8.73 16.86
N SER A 19 12.53 8.30 17.17
CA SER A 19 13.50 9.21 17.77
C SER A 19 14.16 10.08 16.70
N MET A 20 13.85 11.37 16.66
CA MET A 20 14.72 12.34 15.99
C MET A 20 15.87 12.74 16.92
N ALA A 21 16.86 11.87 17.04
CA ALA A 21 18.10 12.22 17.75
C ALA A 21 19.06 12.95 16.80
N CYS A 22 18.87 14.26 16.63
CA CYS A 22 19.92 15.19 16.22
C CYS A 22 19.69 16.56 16.87
N ASN A 23 20.55 16.91 17.83
CA ASN A 23 20.43 18.10 18.67
C ASN A 23 20.86 19.39 17.94
N LEU A 24 20.11 20.45 18.21
CA LEU A 24 20.35 21.90 18.03
C LEU A 24 20.17 22.53 16.64
N GLY A 25 18.96 23.09 16.44
CA GLY A 25 18.67 24.03 15.38
C GLY A 25 17.36 24.81 15.53
N LYS A 26 17.17 25.51 16.67
CA LYS A 26 16.10 26.49 16.96
C LYS A 26 14.67 25.95 17.14
N SER A 27 14.21 26.08 18.38
CA SER A 27 12.81 26.35 18.74
C SER A 27 12.13 27.20 17.67
N THR A 28 11.16 26.61 16.99
CA THR A 28 10.11 27.37 16.33
C THR A 28 9.37 28.14 17.41
N GLY A 29 9.28 29.45 17.21
CA GLY A 29 8.81 30.40 18.19
C GLY A 29 7.31 30.26 18.46
N ASN A 30 6.98 30.34 19.75
CA ASN A 30 5.74 30.89 20.31
C ASN A 30 4.42 30.47 19.64
N LYS A 31 4.00 29.22 19.85
CA LYS A 31 2.69 29.04 20.50
C LYS A 31 2.91 29.21 22.00
N ALA A 32 2.00 29.89 22.70
CA ALA A 32 2.11 30.10 24.14
C ALA A 32 2.51 28.79 24.82
N VAL A 33 3.47 28.83 25.75
CA VAL A 33 3.82 27.68 26.60
C VAL A 33 2.61 27.41 27.48
N THR A 34 1.61 26.73 26.93
CA THR A 34 0.74 25.91 27.73
C THR A 34 1.55 24.65 28.00
N ASP A 35 1.78 24.33 29.28
CA ASP A 35 2.34 23.03 29.69
C ASP A 35 1.45 21.84 29.26
N VAL A 36 0.44 22.08 28.40
CA VAL A 36 -0.65 21.18 28.05
C VAL A 36 -0.79 21.17 26.54
N TYR A 37 -0.84 19.96 25.98
CA TYR A 37 -1.20 19.66 24.60
C TYR A 37 -2.68 19.27 24.55
N THR A 38 -3.38 19.64 23.47
CA THR A 38 -4.78 19.25 23.23
C THR A 38 -4.93 18.68 21.82
N SER A 39 -5.44 17.45 21.70
CA SER A 39 -5.93 16.85 20.46
C SER A 39 -7.43 17.06 20.36
N GLU A 40 -7.87 17.90 19.42
CA GLU A 40 -9.31 18.06 19.14
C GLU A 40 -9.88 16.83 18.44
N GLU A 41 -9.13 16.24 17.51
CA GLU A 41 -9.51 15.05 16.74
C GLU A 41 -9.58 13.80 17.62
N GLY A 42 -8.61 13.62 18.52
CA GLY A 42 -8.59 12.51 19.47
C GLY A 42 -9.43 12.73 20.73
N GLY A 43 -9.89 13.96 20.98
CA GLY A 43 -10.73 14.32 22.12
C GLY A 43 -10.04 14.23 23.49
N PHE A 44 -8.76 14.59 23.58
CA PHE A 44 -8.02 14.58 24.85
C PHE A 44 -7.00 15.72 24.96
N SER A 45 -6.65 16.08 26.19
CA SER A 45 -5.50 16.96 26.47
C SER A 45 -4.66 16.40 27.61
N PHE A 46 -3.38 16.75 27.68
CA PHE A 46 -2.45 16.23 28.68
C PHE A 46 -1.28 17.17 28.91
N LYS A 47 -0.60 17.04 30.05
CA LYS A 47 0.59 17.83 30.38
C LYS A 47 1.82 17.31 29.65
N ILE A 48 2.51 18.18 28.92
CA ILE A 48 3.74 17.88 28.19
C ILE A 48 4.88 17.70 29.21
N LEU A 49 5.68 16.65 29.04
CA LEU A 49 6.90 16.44 29.82
C LEU A 49 7.97 17.44 29.40
N LYS A 50 8.58 18.10 30.38
CA LYS A 50 9.66 19.05 30.13
C LYS A 50 10.86 18.32 29.53
N ASP A 51 11.47 18.92 28.50
CA ASP A 51 12.67 18.45 27.81
C ASP A 51 12.49 17.17 26.95
N TYR A 52 11.24 16.70 26.77
CA TYR A 52 10.89 15.63 25.82
C TYR A 52 10.55 16.21 24.45
N SER A 53 10.90 15.51 23.37
CA SER A 53 10.40 15.83 22.02
C SER A 53 8.95 15.38 21.89
N LEU A 54 8.12 16.19 21.23
CA LEU A 54 6.72 15.88 20.94
C LEU A 54 6.53 15.81 19.42
N ASN A 55 6.02 14.70 18.94
CA ASN A 55 5.73 14.44 17.52
C ASN A 55 4.27 14.03 17.36
N GLU A 56 3.65 14.42 16.25
CA GLU A 56 2.31 13.97 15.87
C GLU A 56 2.45 12.97 14.71
N VAL A 57 1.88 11.78 14.88
CA VAL A 57 1.99 10.67 13.91
C VAL A 57 0.64 9.94 13.85
N LEU A 58 0.04 9.84 12.66
CA LEU A 58 -1.18 9.06 12.39
C LEU A 58 -2.34 9.37 13.37
N GLY A 59 -2.60 10.65 13.69
CA GLY A 59 -3.66 11.06 14.62
C GLY A 59 -3.36 10.82 16.11
N GLY A 60 -2.19 10.25 16.43
CA GLY A 60 -1.65 10.13 17.78
C GLY A 60 -0.52 11.12 18.07
N VAL A 61 -0.14 11.21 19.34
CA VAL A 61 0.93 12.08 19.82
C VAL A 61 1.97 11.25 20.56
N GLU A 62 3.22 11.44 20.21
CA GLU A 62 4.36 10.76 20.79
C GLU A 62 5.24 11.76 21.56
N MET A 63 5.64 11.40 22.78
CA MET A 63 6.67 12.08 23.55
C MET A 63 7.87 11.17 23.76
N THR A 64 9.05 11.58 23.32
CA THR A 64 10.31 10.81 23.45
C THR A 64 11.32 11.53 24.33
N ALA A 65 12.04 10.76 25.15
CA ALA A 65 13.12 11.29 25.99
C ALA A 65 14.29 11.78 25.11
N PRO A 66 15.03 12.82 25.51
CA PRO A 66 16.14 13.36 24.72
C PRO A 66 17.32 12.37 24.58
N ASP A 67 17.42 11.40 25.49
CA ASP A 67 18.37 10.30 25.50
C ASP A 67 17.73 8.96 25.08
N ALA A 68 16.54 8.99 24.47
CA ALA A 68 15.86 7.78 24.01
C ALA A 68 16.70 7.04 22.95
N ILE A 69 16.71 5.71 23.06
CA ILE A 69 17.23 4.82 22.05
C ILE A 69 16.20 4.78 20.91
N PRO A 70 16.62 4.97 19.64
CA PRO A 70 15.72 4.88 18.49
C PRO A 70 14.89 3.62 18.51
N GLU A 71 13.58 3.76 18.27
CA GLU A 71 12.61 2.67 18.25
C GLU A 71 12.44 1.91 19.58
N VAL A 72 13.17 2.24 20.65
CA VAL A 72 13.12 1.49 21.93
C VAL A 72 12.67 2.36 23.12
N GLY A 73 12.96 3.66 23.09
CA GLY A 73 12.55 4.61 24.13
C GLY A 73 13.64 4.94 25.16
N PRO A 74 13.32 5.64 26.26
CA PRO A 74 11.97 5.85 26.82
C PRO A 74 11.04 6.77 26.02
N GLY A 75 9.76 6.41 25.92
CA GLY A 75 8.75 7.20 25.21
C GLY A 75 7.30 6.91 25.64
N ILE A 76 6.43 7.91 25.44
CA ILE A 76 4.98 7.85 25.69
C ILE A 76 4.25 8.10 24.38
N GLN A 77 3.32 7.24 24.00
CA GLN A 77 2.39 7.45 22.89
C GLN A 77 0.97 7.58 23.41
N LEU A 78 0.24 8.58 22.92
CA LEU A 78 -1.16 8.84 23.25
C LEU A 78 -1.97 8.84 21.96
N PHE A 79 -3.05 8.08 21.93
CA PHE A 79 -3.92 7.97 20.77
C PHE A 79 -5.37 8.09 21.21
N GLY A 80 -6.15 8.84 20.45
CA GLY A 80 -7.60 8.95 20.64
C GLY A 80 -8.27 8.99 19.28
N THR A 81 -9.40 8.33 19.14
CA THR A 81 -10.20 8.34 17.91
C THR A 81 -11.67 8.09 18.21
N ILE A 82 -12.51 8.54 17.29
CA ILE A 82 -13.90 8.08 17.17
C ILE A 82 -13.88 6.70 16.49
N THR A 83 -14.79 5.81 16.89
CA THR A 83 -14.94 4.45 16.37
C THR A 83 -16.35 4.27 15.83
N ASP A 84 -16.50 3.64 14.67
CA ASP A 84 -17.80 3.50 13.99
C ASP A 84 -18.77 2.51 14.67
N GLN A 85 -18.30 1.78 15.68
CA GLN A 85 -19.12 0.90 16.49
C GLN A 85 -18.92 1.17 17.98
N GLU A 86 -20.03 1.18 18.72
CA GLU A 86 -19.97 1.25 20.16
C GLU A 86 -19.23 0.04 20.75
N GLN A 87 -18.21 0.28 21.58
CA GLN A 87 -17.48 -0.76 22.29
C GLN A 87 -17.40 -0.49 23.79
N THR A 88 -17.12 -1.56 24.54
CA THR A 88 -16.84 -1.47 25.98
C THR A 88 -15.33 -1.39 26.19
N THR A 89 -14.91 -0.79 27.31
CA THR A 89 -13.48 -0.74 27.68
C THR A 89 -12.89 -2.14 27.82
N GLU A 90 -13.66 -3.09 28.36
CA GLU A 90 -13.26 -4.50 28.44
C GLU A 90 -13.12 -5.14 27.04
N GLY A 91 -14.05 -4.87 26.11
CA GLY A 91 -13.96 -5.40 24.75
C GLY A 91 -12.75 -4.85 23.98
N MET A 92 -12.43 -3.57 24.14
CA MET A 92 -11.22 -2.98 23.58
C MET A 92 -9.96 -3.56 24.22
N TRP A 93 -9.98 -3.87 25.53
CA TRP A 93 -8.85 -4.51 26.20
C TRP A 93 -8.53 -5.89 25.64
N ASP A 94 -9.55 -6.72 25.45
CA ASP A 94 -9.37 -8.07 24.93
C ASP A 94 -8.81 -8.04 23.50
N LEU A 95 -9.23 -7.06 22.69
CA LEU A 95 -8.67 -6.82 21.37
C LEU A 95 -7.20 -6.41 21.42
N VAL A 96 -6.89 -5.37 22.19
CA VAL A 96 -5.56 -4.72 22.26
C VAL A 96 -4.50 -5.63 22.86
N THR A 97 -4.89 -6.52 23.77
CA THR A 97 -3.96 -7.39 24.50
C THR A 97 -3.98 -8.84 24.01
N ASP A 98 -4.55 -9.08 22.83
CA ASP A 98 -4.59 -10.42 22.24
C ASP A 98 -3.16 -10.91 21.94
N PRO A 99 -2.73 -12.06 22.53
CA PRO A 99 -1.39 -12.58 22.34
C PRO A 99 -1.10 -13.07 20.91
N GLU A 100 -2.11 -13.25 20.05
CA GLU A 100 -1.93 -13.64 18.65
C GLU A 100 -1.59 -12.45 17.73
N ILE A 101 -1.80 -11.21 18.21
CA ILE A 101 -1.54 -9.98 17.45
C ILE A 101 -0.44 -9.08 18.08
N GLY A 102 -0.09 -9.31 19.35
CA GLY A 102 0.76 -8.43 20.15
C GLY A 102 2.21 -8.89 20.31
N GLN A 103 3.15 -7.95 20.26
CA GLN A 103 4.60 -8.19 20.49
C GLN A 103 4.98 -8.24 21.98
N PHE A 104 4.04 -7.95 22.87
CA PHE A 104 4.26 -7.78 24.31
C PHE A 104 3.40 -8.73 25.13
N THR A 105 3.92 -9.15 26.28
CA THR A 105 3.15 -9.89 27.29
C THR A 105 2.57 -8.92 28.30
N PHE A 106 1.23 -8.84 28.37
CA PHE A 106 0.53 -7.94 29.28
C PHE A 106 0.19 -8.59 30.63
N ASP A 107 0.34 -7.82 31.69
CA ASP A 107 -0.19 -8.16 33.02
C ASP A 107 -1.72 -8.16 33.01
N LYS A 108 -2.32 -8.78 34.02
CA LYS A 108 -3.77 -8.69 34.23
C LYS A 108 -4.20 -7.24 34.44
N PRO A 109 -5.23 -6.76 33.71
CA PRO A 109 -5.69 -5.39 33.84
C PRO A 109 -6.24 -5.08 35.23
N LYS A 110 -5.99 -3.86 35.68
CA LYS A 110 -6.59 -3.27 36.87
C LYS A 110 -7.49 -2.12 36.44
N LYS A 111 -8.60 -1.93 37.14
CA LYS A 111 -9.45 -0.76 36.94
C LYS A 111 -8.71 0.49 37.41
N TYR A 112 -8.70 1.52 36.58
CA TYR A 112 -8.08 2.80 36.88
C TYR A 112 -8.97 3.93 36.37
N THR A 113 -8.97 5.07 37.05
CA THR A 113 -9.86 6.18 36.71
C THR A 113 -9.05 7.42 36.36
N VAL A 114 -9.32 7.96 35.18
CA VAL A 114 -8.69 9.18 34.64
C VAL A 114 -9.81 10.12 34.24
N ASP A 115 -9.77 11.35 34.75
CA ASP A 115 -10.80 12.37 34.51
C ASP A 115 -12.26 11.91 34.69
N GLY A 116 -12.50 11.02 35.67
CA GLY A 116 -13.82 10.44 35.93
C GLY A 116 -14.21 9.27 35.04
N GLN A 117 -13.45 8.99 33.97
CA GLN A 117 -13.63 7.84 33.08
C GLN A 117 -12.93 6.60 33.64
N LYS A 118 -13.64 5.47 33.62
CA LYS A 118 -13.17 4.20 34.19
C LYS A 118 -12.52 3.36 33.09
N GLY A 119 -11.19 3.40 33.03
CA GLY A 119 -10.39 2.62 32.11
C GLY A 119 -9.77 1.36 32.73
N LEU A 120 -8.93 0.71 31.94
CA LEU A 120 -8.11 -0.42 32.35
C LEU A 120 -6.63 -0.06 32.19
N ILE A 121 -5.82 -0.47 33.16
CA ILE A 121 -4.37 -0.25 33.18
C ILE A 121 -3.65 -1.56 33.45
N ALA A 122 -2.57 -1.85 32.72
CA ALA A 122 -1.65 -2.93 33.07
C ALA A 122 -0.21 -2.62 32.67
N GLY A 123 0.72 -3.31 33.32
CA GLY A 123 2.10 -3.37 32.86
C GLY A 123 2.23 -4.35 31.68
N PHE A 124 3.33 -4.24 30.95
CA PHE A 124 3.72 -5.24 29.97
C PHE A 124 5.24 -5.36 29.89
N GLU A 125 5.71 -6.50 29.39
CA GLU A 125 7.12 -6.79 29.15
C GLU A 125 7.29 -7.39 27.74
N GLY A 126 8.44 -7.16 27.11
CA GLY A 126 8.78 -7.75 25.82
C GLY A 126 10.15 -7.34 25.32
N GLU A 127 10.36 -7.44 24.01
CA GLU A 127 11.63 -7.14 23.36
C GLU A 127 11.40 -6.24 22.14
N GLN A 128 12.26 -5.24 21.96
CA GLN A 128 12.19 -4.32 20.84
C GLN A 128 13.60 -4.05 20.30
N VAL A 129 13.83 -4.32 19.01
CA VAL A 129 15.13 -4.16 18.33
C VAL A 129 16.28 -4.83 19.13
N GLY A 130 16.01 -6.01 19.72
CA GLY A 130 16.99 -6.77 20.51
C GLY A 130 17.21 -6.29 21.96
N GLU A 131 16.47 -5.28 22.43
CA GLU A 131 16.55 -4.76 23.80
C GLU A 131 15.31 -5.15 24.62
N SER A 132 15.51 -5.60 25.85
CA SER A 132 14.41 -5.92 26.77
C SER A 132 13.74 -4.64 27.28
N VAL A 133 12.43 -4.56 27.08
CA VAL A 133 11.62 -3.37 27.41
C VAL A 133 10.53 -3.71 28.41
N LYS A 134 10.17 -2.70 29.20
CA LYS A 134 8.97 -2.72 30.04
C LYS A 134 8.10 -1.53 29.72
N GLY A 135 6.81 -1.72 29.91
CA GLY A 135 5.85 -0.70 29.63
C GLY A 135 4.59 -0.76 30.49
N LYS A 136 3.74 0.24 30.29
CA LYS A 136 2.42 0.35 30.89
C LYS A 136 1.47 0.90 29.85
N ILE A 137 0.30 0.29 29.77
CA ILE A 137 -0.81 0.71 28.92
C ILE A 137 -1.97 1.14 29.81
N PHE A 138 -2.61 2.25 29.45
CA PHE A 138 -3.93 2.63 29.92
C PHE A 138 -4.84 2.76 28.71
N LEU A 139 -6.06 2.23 28.79
CA LEU A 139 -7.06 2.35 27.74
C LEU A 139 -8.45 2.57 28.33
N VAL A 140 -9.26 3.35 27.63
CA VAL A 140 -10.63 3.66 28.04
C VAL A 140 -11.50 4.02 26.84
N MET A 141 -12.74 3.54 26.85
CA MET A 141 -13.81 4.11 26.03
C MET A 141 -14.38 5.33 26.77
N VAL A 142 -14.00 6.54 26.35
CA VAL A 142 -14.46 7.81 26.91
C VAL A 142 -15.96 7.99 26.65
N LYS A 143 -16.39 7.59 25.46
CA LYS A 143 -17.78 7.35 25.04
C LYS A 143 -17.87 5.97 24.40
N PRO A 144 -19.08 5.41 24.21
CA PRO A 144 -19.22 4.14 23.51
C PRO A 144 -18.50 4.10 22.16
N ASP A 145 -18.42 5.23 21.46
CA ASP A 145 -17.82 5.42 20.15
C ASP A 145 -16.53 6.26 20.17
N GLN A 146 -15.94 6.56 21.34
CA GLN A 146 -14.72 7.35 21.44
C GLN A 146 -13.71 6.65 22.34
N GLN A 147 -12.61 6.20 21.76
CA GLN A 147 -11.54 5.51 22.48
C GLN A 147 -10.36 6.41 22.77
N PHE A 148 -9.66 6.09 23.86
CA PHE A 148 -8.37 6.66 24.21
C PHE A 148 -7.42 5.58 24.72
N MET A 149 -6.17 5.65 24.29
CA MET A 149 -5.09 4.78 24.71
C MET A 149 -3.82 5.59 25.00
N MET A 150 -3.09 5.18 26.02
CA MET A 150 -1.79 5.74 26.37
C MET A 150 -0.80 4.62 26.68
N PHE A 151 0.24 4.51 25.87
CA PHE A 151 1.34 3.57 26.00
C PHE A 151 2.57 4.29 26.52
N GLY A 152 3.24 3.69 27.51
CA GLY A 152 4.57 4.11 27.94
C GLY A 152 5.50 2.92 27.84
N ILE A 153 6.67 3.11 27.24
CA ILE A 153 7.67 2.07 27.05
C ILE A 153 9.06 2.61 27.35
N ALA A 154 9.91 1.79 27.94
CA ALA A 154 11.32 2.10 28.16
C ALA A 154 12.16 0.82 28.24
N PRO A 155 13.48 0.92 28.02
CA PRO A 155 14.42 -0.14 28.39
C PRO A 155 14.19 -0.58 29.85
N GLU A 156 14.26 -1.89 30.13
CA GLU A 156 13.94 -2.45 31.46
C GLU A 156 14.69 -1.75 32.60
N LYS A 157 15.95 -1.36 32.36
CA LYS A 157 16.82 -0.68 33.34
C LYS A 157 16.34 0.73 33.68
N GLU A 158 15.63 1.38 32.77
CA GLU A 158 15.16 2.76 32.88
C GLU A 158 13.69 2.85 33.31
N TRP A 159 12.95 1.75 33.15
CA TRP A 159 11.52 1.66 33.44
C TRP A 159 11.14 2.22 34.81
N LYS A 160 11.86 1.85 35.88
CA LYS A 160 11.52 2.29 37.25
C LYS A 160 11.53 3.82 37.41
N LYS A 161 12.41 4.52 36.67
CA LYS A 161 12.48 5.98 36.66
C LYS A 161 11.39 6.58 35.76
N PHE A 162 11.16 5.94 34.62
CA PHE A 162 10.21 6.38 33.60
C PHE A 162 8.73 6.18 34.01
N GLU A 163 8.42 5.12 34.75
CA GLU A 163 7.06 4.78 35.19
C GLU A 163 6.38 5.93 35.95
N SER A 164 7.14 6.65 36.79
CA SER A 164 6.61 7.81 37.51
C SER A 164 6.22 8.96 36.57
N LEU A 165 6.96 9.17 35.48
CA LEU A 165 6.65 10.19 34.48
C LEU A 165 5.41 9.81 33.67
N TYR A 166 5.28 8.54 33.29
CA TYR A 166 4.06 8.00 32.68
C TYR A 166 2.84 8.26 33.58
N ASP A 167 2.93 7.90 34.86
CA ASP A 167 1.82 8.07 35.81
C ASP A 167 1.44 9.55 35.99
N ASP A 168 2.40 10.46 35.93
CA ASP A 168 2.16 11.91 36.05
C ASP A 168 1.49 12.48 34.80
N VAL A 169 1.90 12.04 33.59
CA VAL A 169 1.20 12.40 32.34
C VAL A 169 -0.21 11.84 32.34
N LEU A 170 -0.39 10.56 32.70
CA LEU A 170 -1.71 9.92 32.72
C LEU A 170 -2.69 10.64 33.67
N LYS A 171 -2.23 11.08 34.85
CA LYS A 171 -3.06 11.85 35.79
C LYS A 171 -3.44 13.23 35.28
N SER A 172 -2.69 13.77 34.34
CA SER A 172 -2.94 15.09 33.74
C SER A 172 -3.93 15.03 32.58
N VAL A 173 -4.24 13.83 32.07
CA VAL A 173 -5.15 13.66 30.93
C VAL A 173 -6.54 14.18 31.28
N LYS A 174 -7.11 14.95 30.35
CA LYS A 174 -8.49 15.45 30.36
C LYS A 174 -9.20 15.04 29.08
N PHE A 175 -10.45 14.60 29.21
CA PHE A 175 -11.23 14.14 28.06
C PHE A 175 -12.24 15.19 27.62
N GLN A 176 -12.43 15.26 26.30
CA GLN A 176 -13.43 16.09 25.64
C GLN A 176 -14.02 15.32 24.47
N ASP A 177 -15.08 15.85 23.88
CA ASP A 177 -15.67 15.26 22.69
C ASP A 177 -14.67 15.35 21.54
N ALA A 178 -14.32 14.20 20.98
CA ALA A 178 -13.53 14.12 19.76
C ALA A 178 -14.31 14.76 18.59
N LYS A 179 -13.62 15.50 17.74
CA LYS A 179 -14.17 16.02 16.49
C LYS A 179 -13.79 15.09 15.34
N PRO A 180 -14.73 14.69 14.47
CA PRO A 180 -14.38 14.02 13.21
C PRO A 180 -13.36 14.88 12.45
N ILE A 181 -12.38 14.23 11.81
CA ILE A 181 -11.40 14.91 10.95
C ILE A 181 -12.18 15.44 9.74
N GLU A 182 -12.65 16.68 9.82
CA GLU A 182 -13.24 17.38 8.69
C GLU A 182 -12.09 17.87 7.80
N PHE A 183 -11.90 17.23 6.63
CA PHE A 183 -11.10 17.82 5.56
C PHE A 183 -11.82 19.06 5.02
N SER A 184 -11.65 20.19 5.70
CA SER A 184 -12.01 21.49 5.18
C SER A 184 -10.88 22.00 4.30
N PHE A 185 -11.08 21.92 2.98
CA PHE A 185 -10.34 22.77 2.05
C PHE A 185 -10.93 24.16 2.14
N GLU A 186 -10.52 24.99 3.11
CA GLU A 186 -10.84 26.43 3.09
C GLU A 186 -10.08 27.14 4.22
N ASP A 187 -8.83 27.52 3.93
CA ASP A 187 -8.15 28.66 4.57
C ASP A 187 -7.65 29.58 3.44
N GLU A 188 -8.58 30.20 2.71
CA GLU A 188 -8.36 31.52 2.12
C GLU A 188 -9.39 32.48 2.74
N GLU A 189 -8.87 33.46 3.48
CA GLU A 189 -9.65 34.45 4.22
C GLU A 189 -10.56 35.31 3.32
N GLU A 190 -11.77 35.50 3.86
CA GLU A 190 -12.65 36.68 3.77
C GLU A 190 -12.98 37.28 2.40
N TRP A 191 -14.23 37.09 1.96
CA TRP A 191 -15.07 38.23 1.54
C TRP A 191 -16.47 38.14 2.15
N VAL A 192 -16.72 39.04 3.10
CA VAL A 192 -18.02 39.33 3.71
C VAL A 192 -18.99 39.88 2.66
N PHE A 193 -20.19 39.30 2.57
CA PHE A 193 -21.38 40.01 2.12
C PHE A 193 -22.58 39.63 3.00
N ASP A 194 -23.05 40.62 3.76
CA ASP A 194 -24.34 40.63 4.44
C ASP A 194 -25.49 40.63 3.41
N GLU A 195 -26.51 39.79 3.61
CA GLU A 195 -27.92 40.21 3.75
C GLU A 195 -28.87 39.02 4.05
N GLU A 196 -29.31 38.96 5.32
CA GLU A 196 -30.63 38.64 5.92
C GLU A 196 -31.74 37.77 5.22
N PRO A 197 -32.69 37.20 6.02
CA PRO A 197 -33.20 35.84 5.84
C PRO A 197 -34.63 35.74 5.28
N SER A 198 -35.02 34.54 4.80
CA SER A 198 -36.44 34.16 4.74
C SER A 198 -36.67 32.65 4.93
N GLN A 199 -37.61 32.36 5.83
CA GLN A 199 -38.04 31.06 6.36
C GLN A 199 -38.90 30.21 5.40
N THR A 200 -39.17 28.97 5.85
CA THR A 200 -40.27 28.01 5.52
C THR A 200 -40.00 27.04 4.36
N ASP A 201 -40.11 25.71 4.43
CA ASP A 201 -40.69 24.72 5.38
C ASP A 201 -39.93 23.36 5.26
N PRO A 202 -40.05 22.41 6.22
CA PRO A 202 -39.25 21.19 6.22
C PRO A 202 -39.82 20.11 5.28
N VAL A 203 -39.02 19.66 4.31
CA VAL A 203 -39.23 18.39 3.60
C VAL A 203 -38.67 17.28 4.48
N GLN A 204 -39.52 16.33 4.85
CA GLN A 204 -39.10 15.09 5.50
C GLN A 204 -38.34 14.25 4.47
N ILE A 205 -37.02 14.15 4.62
CA ILE A 205 -36.18 13.24 3.85
C ILE A 205 -35.90 12.05 4.77
N ASP A 206 -36.51 10.89 4.48
CA ASP A 206 -36.04 9.64 5.05
C ASP A 206 -34.58 9.46 4.59
N PRO A 207 -33.60 9.26 5.50
CA PRO A 207 -32.24 9.00 5.06
C PRO A 207 -32.22 7.67 4.33
N VAL A 208 -32.00 7.73 3.01
CA VAL A 208 -31.51 6.60 2.24
C VAL A 208 -30.11 6.34 2.77
N PHE A 209 -29.95 5.27 3.55
CA PHE A 209 -28.65 4.77 3.94
C PHE A 209 -27.93 4.32 2.67
N VAL A 210 -26.86 5.02 2.31
CA VAL A 210 -25.88 4.56 1.33
C VAL A 210 -24.86 3.77 2.14
N ASP A 211 -24.83 2.44 1.98
CA ASP A 211 -23.82 1.57 2.59
C ASP A 211 -22.45 1.96 2.02
N GLU A 212 -21.48 2.26 2.88
CA GLU A 212 -20.09 2.44 2.45
C GLU A 212 -19.50 1.09 1.98
N PRO A 213 -18.68 1.07 0.91
CA PRO A 213 -18.12 -0.14 0.33
C PRO A 213 -17.23 -0.89 1.34
N GLN A 214 -17.65 -2.10 1.74
CA GLN A 214 -16.89 -2.94 2.67
C GLN A 214 -15.85 -3.79 1.95
N ILE A 215 -14.59 -3.71 2.39
CA ILE A 215 -13.51 -4.61 1.99
C ILE A 215 -13.64 -5.95 2.74
N ILE A 216 -13.58 -7.06 2.02
CA ILE A 216 -13.66 -8.41 2.58
C ILE A 216 -12.37 -9.18 2.24
N ARG A 217 -11.95 -10.05 3.15
CA ARG A 217 -10.88 -11.04 2.95
C ARG A 217 -11.52 -12.41 2.94
N GLN A 218 -11.23 -13.20 1.92
CA GLN A 218 -11.84 -14.52 1.77
C GLN A 218 -10.83 -15.51 1.23
N TRP A 219 -10.91 -16.71 1.76
CA TRP A 219 -10.20 -17.86 1.22
C TRP A 219 -10.97 -18.43 0.04
N ALA A 220 -10.26 -19.07 -0.88
CA ALA A 220 -10.91 -19.90 -1.88
C ALA A 220 -11.86 -20.89 -1.19
N SER A 221 -13.08 -21.03 -1.69
CA SER A 221 -14.09 -21.94 -1.13
C SER A 221 -14.14 -23.26 -1.89
N SER A 222 -13.74 -23.26 -3.16
CA SER A 222 -13.55 -24.45 -3.98
C SER A 222 -12.44 -24.25 -5.00
N ALA A 223 -11.93 -25.35 -5.55
CA ALA A 223 -10.90 -25.29 -6.58
C ALA A 223 -11.04 -26.45 -7.56
N ILE A 224 -10.62 -26.22 -8.81
CA ILE A 224 -10.39 -27.23 -9.84
C ILE A 224 -8.97 -27.06 -10.35
N ALA A 225 -8.35 -28.13 -10.82
CA ALA A 225 -7.02 -28.07 -11.40
C ALA A 225 -6.96 -28.86 -12.72
N SER A 226 -5.99 -28.52 -13.56
CA SER A 226 -5.65 -29.31 -14.74
C SER A 226 -5.36 -30.77 -14.39
N SER A 227 -4.69 -30.99 -13.26
CA SER A 227 -4.48 -32.29 -12.64
C SER A 227 -4.28 -32.17 -11.13
N GLU A 228 -4.46 -33.28 -10.43
CA GLU A 228 -4.20 -33.40 -9.01
C GLU A 228 -3.51 -34.73 -8.71
N TYR A 229 -2.56 -34.73 -7.77
CA TYR A 229 -1.78 -35.92 -7.44
C TYR A 229 -2.64 -37.07 -6.90
N SER A 230 -3.67 -36.75 -6.11
CA SER A 230 -4.71 -37.71 -5.77
C SER A 230 -6.04 -37.01 -5.49
N ALA A 231 -7.14 -37.79 -5.50
CA ALA A 231 -8.49 -37.30 -5.27
C ALA A 231 -8.77 -36.83 -3.82
N LYS A 232 -7.80 -36.96 -2.90
CA LYS A 232 -7.98 -36.58 -1.49
C LYS A 232 -6.78 -35.87 -0.93
N ASP A 233 -5.62 -36.51 -1.00
CA ASP A 233 -4.36 -35.95 -0.54
C ASP A 233 -3.72 -35.24 -1.74
N TRP A 234 -3.23 -34.01 -1.57
CA TRP A 234 -2.78 -33.15 -2.68
C TRP A 234 -3.83 -32.87 -3.77
N SER A 235 -5.12 -32.93 -3.41
CA SER A 235 -6.21 -32.57 -4.32
C SER A 235 -6.29 -31.06 -4.54
N ALA A 236 -6.96 -30.60 -5.59
CA ALA A 236 -7.16 -29.16 -5.81
C ALA A 236 -7.84 -28.48 -4.61
N MET A 237 -8.77 -29.19 -3.97
CA MET A 237 -9.49 -28.75 -2.77
C MET A 237 -8.60 -28.53 -1.54
N GLN A 238 -7.33 -28.96 -1.56
CA GLN A 238 -6.40 -28.67 -0.48
C GLN A 238 -5.92 -27.21 -0.50
N ALA A 239 -5.98 -26.54 -1.64
CA ALA A 239 -5.62 -25.12 -1.75
C ALA A 239 -6.74 -24.16 -1.28
N THR A 240 -7.77 -24.66 -0.59
CA THR A 240 -8.96 -23.91 -0.17
C THR A 240 -9.04 -23.76 1.34
N GLY A 241 -9.72 -22.72 1.81
CA GLY A 241 -9.73 -22.38 3.23
C GLY A 241 -8.43 -21.70 3.70
N ALA A 242 -8.30 -21.54 5.01
CA ALA A 242 -7.11 -20.95 5.61
C ALA A 242 -5.93 -21.93 5.53
N PRO A 243 -4.68 -21.41 5.37
CA PRO A 243 -3.49 -22.24 5.28
C PRO A 243 -3.36 -23.15 6.49
N ASP A 244 -3.08 -24.43 6.26
CA ASP A 244 -2.97 -25.42 7.33
C ASP A 244 -1.68 -26.25 7.28
N VAL A 245 -0.76 -25.91 6.36
CA VAL A 245 0.60 -26.45 6.26
C VAL A 245 1.60 -25.49 6.90
N ASN A 246 2.21 -25.92 8.00
CA ASN A 246 3.05 -25.06 8.86
C ASN A 246 4.56 -25.32 8.73
N SER A 247 4.98 -26.18 7.79
CA SER A 247 6.38 -26.58 7.62
C SER A 247 6.74 -26.72 6.15
N CYS A 248 7.95 -26.31 5.78
CA CYS A 248 8.46 -26.47 4.43
C CYS A 248 8.59 -27.95 4.10
N GLY A 249 8.05 -28.35 2.96
CA GLY A 249 8.09 -29.74 2.52
C GLY A 249 6.78 -30.15 1.88
N SER A 250 6.83 -31.35 1.29
CA SER A 250 5.64 -31.97 0.71
C SER A 250 4.64 -32.33 1.81
N ASP A 251 3.41 -31.84 1.71
CA ASP A 251 2.34 -32.08 2.67
C ASP A 251 1.03 -32.43 1.93
N PRO A 252 0.33 -33.53 2.28
CA PRO A 252 -0.93 -33.93 1.66
C PRO A 252 -2.07 -32.92 1.80
N LYS A 253 -1.89 -31.88 2.62
CA LYS A 253 -2.83 -30.78 2.84
C LYS A 253 -2.59 -29.55 1.94
N ALA A 254 -1.64 -29.61 1.00
CA ALA A 254 -1.48 -28.62 -0.05
C ALA A 254 -1.76 -29.25 -1.42
N TRP A 255 -2.29 -28.50 -2.39
CA TRP A 255 -2.47 -28.98 -3.75
C TRP A 255 -1.11 -29.25 -4.41
N SER A 256 -0.98 -30.39 -5.11
CA SER A 256 0.12 -30.68 -6.04
C SER A 256 -0.45 -31.22 -7.35
N PRO A 257 0.09 -30.84 -8.50
CA PRO A 257 -0.26 -31.47 -9.77
C PRO A 257 0.14 -32.95 -9.81
N ALA A 258 -0.47 -33.71 -10.73
CA ALA A 258 -0.19 -35.14 -10.88
C ALA A 258 1.21 -35.43 -11.45
N TYR A 259 1.76 -34.46 -12.20
CA TYR A 259 3.04 -34.54 -12.86
C TYR A 259 3.92 -33.37 -12.42
N ILE A 260 5.21 -33.62 -12.24
CA ILE A 260 6.15 -32.71 -11.57
C ILE A 260 7.10 -32.00 -12.53
N ASP A 261 6.85 -32.11 -13.83
CA ASP A 261 7.67 -31.60 -14.93
C ASP A 261 6.80 -31.07 -16.09
N THR A 262 5.57 -30.66 -15.77
CA THR A 262 4.58 -30.12 -16.71
C THR A 262 4.14 -28.71 -16.33
N GLU A 263 3.60 -28.01 -17.33
CA GLU A 263 2.79 -26.80 -17.13
C GLU A 263 1.39 -27.22 -16.68
N GLU A 264 0.94 -26.69 -15.54
CA GLU A 264 -0.32 -27.04 -14.90
C GLU A 264 -1.00 -25.78 -14.38
N TYR A 265 -2.28 -25.86 -14.07
CA TYR A 265 -3.00 -24.76 -13.44
C TYR A 265 -3.95 -25.25 -12.35
N ILE A 266 -4.20 -24.36 -11.40
CA ILE A 266 -5.30 -24.48 -10.44
C ILE A 266 -6.15 -23.21 -10.54
N GLU A 267 -7.45 -23.40 -10.68
CA GLU A 267 -8.46 -22.35 -10.60
C GLU A 267 -9.17 -22.44 -9.26
N LEU A 268 -9.21 -21.32 -8.55
CA LEU A 268 -9.77 -21.20 -7.22
C LEU A 268 -10.96 -20.26 -7.24
N PHE A 269 -12.10 -20.72 -6.75
CA PHE A 269 -13.35 -19.96 -6.72
C PHE A 269 -13.59 -19.38 -5.33
N PHE A 270 -14.18 -18.19 -5.32
CA PHE A 270 -14.49 -17.44 -4.12
C PHE A 270 -16.01 -17.30 -3.97
N ASP A 271 -16.49 -17.31 -2.72
CA ASP A 271 -17.94 -17.29 -2.45
C ASP A 271 -18.59 -15.94 -2.79
N ILE A 272 -17.82 -14.85 -2.71
CA ILE A 272 -18.31 -13.49 -2.94
C ILE A 272 -17.43 -12.85 -4.02
N PRO A 273 -17.94 -12.49 -5.20
CA PRO A 273 -17.17 -11.72 -6.16
C PRO A 273 -16.78 -10.36 -5.59
N VAL A 274 -15.52 -9.95 -5.79
CA VAL A 274 -14.99 -8.70 -5.25
C VAL A 274 -14.21 -7.90 -6.28
N ILE A 275 -14.19 -6.58 -6.12
CA ILE A 275 -13.19 -5.70 -6.74
C ILE A 275 -11.87 -5.96 -6.02
N PRO A 276 -10.92 -6.68 -6.63
CA PRO A 276 -9.72 -7.17 -5.97
C PRO A 276 -8.78 -6.01 -5.57
N THR A 277 -8.11 -6.17 -4.44
CA THR A 277 -7.15 -5.20 -3.87
C THR A 277 -5.86 -5.89 -3.40
N GLU A 278 -5.92 -7.17 -3.08
CA GLU A 278 -4.75 -7.99 -2.71
C GLU A 278 -5.04 -9.46 -3.03
N LEU A 279 -4.01 -10.18 -3.48
CA LEU A 279 -3.99 -11.65 -3.58
C LEU A 279 -2.82 -12.18 -2.77
N ALA A 280 -3.05 -13.22 -1.96
CA ALA A 280 -2.00 -13.96 -1.27
C ALA A 280 -2.03 -15.45 -1.61
N ILE A 281 -0.86 -16.03 -1.92
CA ILE A 281 -0.67 -17.43 -2.26
C ILE A 281 0.31 -18.04 -1.26
N TYR A 282 -0.12 -19.08 -0.55
CA TYR A 282 0.68 -19.82 0.41
C TYR A 282 1.26 -21.07 -0.27
N GLN A 283 2.58 -21.19 -0.29
CA GLN A 283 3.30 -22.23 -1.02
C GLN A 283 4.17 -23.05 -0.04
N SER A 284 3.86 -24.33 0.12
CA SER A 284 4.53 -25.21 1.11
C SER A 284 5.78 -25.91 0.57
N TYR A 285 5.86 -26.14 -0.74
CA TYR A 285 6.92 -26.92 -1.36
C TYR A 285 7.31 -26.39 -2.74
N ASN A 286 8.64 -26.24 -2.95
CA ASN A 286 9.24 -25.61 -4.12
C ASN A 286 8.52 -24.32 -4.57
N PRO A 287 8.40 -23.32 -3.66
CA PRO A 287 7.80 -22.03 -3.99
C PRO A 287 8.53 -21.34 -5.13
N SER A 288 7.85 -20.40 -5.80
CA SER A 288 8.31 -19.64 -6.99
C SER A 288 8.05 -20.32 -8.34
N GLN A 289 7.47 -21.53 -8.38
CA GLN A 289 7.11 -22.18 -9.64
C GLN A 289 5.79 -21.67 -10.25
N VAL A 290 5.13 -20.69 -9.64
CA VAL A 290 4.02 -19.93 -10.22
C VAL A 290 4.57 -19.05 -11.33
N VAL A 291 4.02 -19.15 -12.53
CA VAL A 291 4.50 -18.42 -13.73
C VAL A 291 3.49 -17.42 -14.27
N GLU A 292 2.21 -17.61 -13.97
CA GLU A 292 1.15 -16.71 -14.40
C GLU A 292 -0.02 -16.75 -13.41
N ILE A 293 -0.63 -15.60 -13.13
CA ILE A 293 -1.82 -15.48 -12.29
C ILE A 293 -2.84 -14.64 -13.06
N GLN A 294 -4.04 -15.18 -13.20
CA GLN A 294 -5.18 -14.52 -13.82
C GLN A 294 -6.31 -14.38 -12.80
N LEU A 295 -6.98 -13.23 -12.80
CA LEU A 295 -8.24 -13.00 -12.12
C LEU A 295 -9.36 -13.23 -13.12
N ILE A 296 -10.35 -14.05 -12.78
CA ILE A 296 -11.51 -14.31 -13.63
C ILE A 296 -12.68 -13.53 -13.05
N ASP A 297 -13.29 -12.70 -13.88
CA ASP A 297 -14.44 -11.90 -13.46
C ASP A 297 -15.77 -12.65 -13.56
N THR A 298 -16.85 -11.98 -13.16
CA THR A 298 -18.21 -12.54 -13.18
C THR A 298 -18.79 -12.80 -14.58
N ASP A 299 -18.13 -12.30 -15.63
CA ASP A 299 -18.48 -12.53 -17.03
C ASP A 299 -17.61 -13.64 -17.67
N ASP A 300 -16.85 -14.38 -16.84
CA ASP A 300 -15.87 -15.39 -17.23
C ASP A 300 -14.69 -14.84 -18.07
N GLU A 301 -14.39 -13.54 -17.98
CA GLU A 301 -13.24 -12.91 -18.62
C GLU A 301 -12.00 -12.96 -17.72
N ALA A 302 -10.84 -13.25 -18.33
CA ALA A 302 -9.57 -13.46 -17.62
C ALA A 302 -8.63 -12.25 -17.72
N TRP A 303 -8.19 -11.77 -16.55
CA TRP A 303 -7.34 -10.61 -16.34
C TRP A 303 -5.99 -11.02 -15.73
N LEU A 304 -4.90 -10.91 -16.50
CA LEU A 304 -3.54 -11.14 -16.02
C LEU A 304 -3.21 -10.18 -14.87
N LEU A 305 -3.02 -10.75 -13.69
CA LEU A 305 -2.50 -10.04 -12.54
C LEU A 305 -0.98 -10.00 -12.58
N TRP A 306 -0.35 -11.15 -12.85
CA TRP A 306 1.08 -11.31 -12.70
C TRP A 306 1.63 -12.40 -13.62
N TYR A 307 2.88 -12.23 -14.07
CA TYR A 307 3.63 -13.22 -14.83
C TYR A 307 5.13 -13.14 -14.47
N GLY A 308 5.83 -14.26 -14.44
CA GLY A 308 7.27 -14.33 -14.18
C GLY A 308 7.87 -15.71 -14.46
N ASP A 309 9.20 -15.77 -14.52
CA ASP A 309 9.94 -17.03 -14.56
C ASP A 309 10.25 -17.50 -13.12
N PRO A 310 10.29 -18.82 -12.84
CA PRO A 310 10.63 -19.32 -11.52
C PRO A 310 12.05 -18.95 -11.10
N GLU A 311 12.20 -18.48 -9.86
CA GLU A 311 13.48 -18.06 -9.28
C GLU A 311 13.71 -18.61 -7.88
N THR A 312 14.97 -18.80 -7.47
CA THR A 312 15.29 -19.32 -6.13
C THR A 312 14.86 -18.32 -5.05
N VAL A 313 13.94 -18.71 -4.17
CA VAL A 313 13.50 -17.91 -3.03
C VAL A 313 14.18 -18.34 -1.73
N SER A 314 14.34 -17.41 -0.79
CA SER A 314 14.98 -17.64 0.52
C SER A 314 14.08 -18.32 1.55
N ASP A 315 12.76 -18.15 1.40
CA ASP A 315 11.76 -18.52 2.40
C ASP A 315 10.92 -19.71 1.95
N CYS A 316 10.64 -20.63 2.87
CA CYS A 316 9.78 -21.79 2.68
C CYS A 316 9.26 -22.29 4.04
N PRO A 317 7.93 -22.51 4.23
CA PRO A 317 6.84 -22.14 3.32
C PRO A 317 6.88 -20.65 2.98
N ASP A 318 6.46 -20.31 1.77
CA ASP A 318 6.44 -18.93 1.27
C ASP A 318 5.01 -18.39 1.25
N LYS A 319 4.88 -17.09 1.52
CA LYS A 319 3.62 -16.35 1.34
C LYS A 319 3.87 -15.26 0.30
N TRP A 320 3.55 -15.58 -0.94
CA TRP A 320 3.57 -14.60 -2.01
C TRP A 320 2.35 -13.69 -1.88
N THR A 321 2.56 -12.37 -1.82
CA THR A 321 1.49 -11.38 -1.70
C THR A 321 1.63 -10.32 -2.79
N HIS A 322 0.51 -9.93 -3.40
CA HIS A 322 0.47 -8.95 -4.46
C HIS A 322 -0.68 -7.97 -4.24
N THR A 323 -0.35 -6.68 -4.13
CA THR A 323 -1.33 -5.60 -4.10
C THR A 323 -1.85 -5.35 -5.51
N ILE A 324 -3.17 -5.28 -5.64
CA ILE A 324 -3.87 -5.18 -6.93
C ILE A 324 -4.40 -3.75 -7.04
N GLU A 325 -3.84 -3.00 -8.00
CA GLU A 325 -4.36 -1.70 -8.40
C GLU A 325 -5.07 -1.86 -9.74
N LEU A 326 -6.38 -1.61 -9.75
CA LEU A 326 -7.21 -1.77 -10.94
C LEU A 326 -7.33 -0.45 -11.71
N GLU A 327 -7.10 -0.52 -13.01
CA GLU A 327 -7.41 0.57 -13.95
C GLU A 327 -8.92 0.61 -14.30
N GLU A 328 -9.59 -0.54 -14.24
CA GLU A 328 -11.02 -0.72 -14.50
C GLU A 328 -11.66 -1.54 -13.37
N THR A 329 -12.86 -1.14 -12.92
CA THR A 329 -13.55 -1.82 -11.83
C THR A 329 -14.33 -3.02 -12.36
N PHE A 330 -13.91 -4.23 -12.00
CA PHE A 330 -14.62 -5.48 -12.28
C PHE A 330 -14.63 -6.37 -11.02
N PHE A 331 -15.60 -7.28 -10.96
CA PHE A 331 -15.74 -8.21 -9.84
C PHE A 331 -15.09 -9.55 -10.19
N VAL A 332 -14.10 -9.97 -9.40
CA VAL A 332 -13.39 -11.24 -9.54
C VAL A 332 -14.13 -12.34 -8.80
N GLN A 333 -14.48 -13.41 -9.51
CA GLN A 333 -15.15 -14.60 -8.97
C GLN A 333 -14.19 -15.78 -8.76
N SER A 334 -13.13 -15.90 -9.57
CA SER A 334 -12.12 -16.94 -9.44
C SER A 334 -10.72 -16.43 -9.80
N VAL A 335 -9.70 -17.18 -9.41
CA VAL A 335 -8.29 -16.89 -9.69
C VAL A 335 -7.67 -18.14 -10.29
N VAL A 336 -7.02 -18.02 -11.44
CA VAL A 336 -6.26 -19.10 -12.08
C VAL A 336 -4.78 -18.87 -11.85
N ILE A 337 -4.12 -19.84 -11.25
CA ILE A 337 -2.68 -19.85 -11.00
C ILE A 337 -2.06 -20.91 -11.90
N PHE A 338 -1.19 -20.48 -12.80
CA PHE A 338 -0.41 -21.37 -13.65
C PHE A 338 0.97 -21.60 -13.04
N VAL A 339 1.42 -22.85 -13.12
CA VAL A 339 2.73 -23.29 -12.64
C VAL A 339 3.49 -23.97 -13.78
N ASP A 340 4.81 -23.75 -13.84
CA ASP A 340 5.70 -24.48 -14.75
C ASP A 340 6.84 -25.12 -13.95
N GLN A 341 6.74 -26.44 -13.80
CA GLN A 341 7.67 -27.23 -13.00
C GLN A 341 8.88 -27.73 -13.83
N GLY A 342 8.89 -27.46 -15.13
CA GLY A 342 9.94 -27.87 -16.06
C GLY A 342 11.14 -26.92 -16.10
N ILE A 343 10.96 -25.65 -15.72
CA ILE A 343 11.99 -24.61 -15.88
C ILE A 343 13.19 -24.84 -14.95
N MET A 344 12.94 -25.09 -13.66
CA MET A 344 14.00 -25.16 -12.64
C MET A 344 14.43 -26.60 -12.29
N SER A 345 13.69 -27.61 -12.76
CA SER A 345 13.93 -29.02 -12.44
C SER A 345 13.95 -29.33 -10.93
N TRP A 346 13.18 -28.59 -10.13
CA TRP A 346 13.06 -28.79 -8.67
C TRP A 346 12.07 -29.90 -8.29
N GLY A 347 11.18 -30.27 -9.22
CA GLY A 347 10.09 -31.20 -8.99
C GLY A 347 8.81 -30.50 -8.55
N GLY A 348 7.93 -31.23 -7.87
CA GLY A 348 6.55 -30.80 -7.60
C GLY A 348 6.44 -29.46 -6.88
N VAL A 349 5.52 -28.61 -7.32
CA VAL A 349 5.08 -27.41 -6.57
C VAL A 349 3.91 -27.76 -5.67
N GLU A 350 3.81 -27.10 -4.51
CA GLU A 350 2.64 -27.23 -3.63
C GLU A 350 2.06 -25.88 -3.18
N ILE A 351 0.74 -25.72 -3.33
CA ILE A 351 -0.04 -24.55 -2.91
C ILE A 351 -1.01 -24.94 -1.78
N ASP A 352 -0.83 -24.36 -0.60
CA ASP A 352 -1.60 -24.63 0.63
C ASP A 352 -2.90 -23.83 0.69
N ALA A 353 -2.86 -22.53 0.34
CA ALA A 353 -4.05 -21.70 0.38
C ALA A 353 -3.92 -20.48 -0.52
N VAL A 354 -5.07 -19.93 -0.94
CA VAL A 354 -5.16 -18.67 -1.66
C VAL A 354 -6.21 -17.75 -1.03
N GLU A 355 -5.81 -16.52 -0.73
CA GLU A 355 -6.65 -15.48 -0.17
C GLU A 355 -6.87 -14.35 -1.18
N LEU A 356 -8.12 -13.99 -1.43
CA LEU A 356 -8.50 -12.83 -2.23
C LEU A 356 -9.10 -11.75 -1.31
N VAL A 357 -8.64 -10.52 -1.47
CA VAL A 357 -9.13 -9.36 -0.71
C VAL A 357 -9.71 -8.34 -1.66
N GLY A 358 -10.89 -7.79 -1.36
CA GLY A 358 -11.52 -6.80 -2.23
C GLY A 358 -12.88 -6.29 -1.76
N TYR A 359 -13.48 -5.38 -2.53
CA TYR A 359 -14.80 -4.79 -2.23
C TYR A 359 -15.95 -5.57 -2.88
N GLN A 360 -17.02 -5.85 -2.14
CA GLN A 360 -18.19 -6.61 -2.63
C GLN A 360 -19.17 -5.79 -3.50
N GLU A 361 -19.98 -6.47 -4.33
CA GLU A 361 -20.99 -5.85 -5.21
C GLU A 361 -22.11 -5.17 -4.41
N GLY A 362 -22.44 -3.91 -4.77
CA GLY A 362 -23.36 -3.04 -4.03
C GLY A 362 -22.84 -1.61 -3.76
N ALA A 363 -21.58 -1.34 -4.10
CA ALA A 363 -21.03 0.01 -4.19
C ALA A 363 -21.49 0.67 -5.49
N GLU A 364 -22.46 1.60 -5.44
CA GLU A 364 -22.83 2.38 -6.63
C GLU A 364 -21.67 3.30 -7.02
N VAL A 365 -20.96 2.93 -8.10
CA VAL A 365 -20.10 3.87 -8.83
C VAL A 365 -21.04 4.80 -9.60
N GLY A 366 -21.21 6.02 -9.09
CA GLY A 366 -22.05 7.04 -9.69
C GLY A 366 -21.60 7.35 -11.13
N SER A 367 -22.37 6.85 -12.09
CA SER A 367 -22.26 7.20 -13.51
C SER A 367 -22.99 8.51 -13.81
N THR A 368 -22.45 9.23 -14.79
CA THR A 368 -22.96 10.42 -15.51
C THR A 368 -22.88 11.80 -14.84
N ALA A 369 -21.90 12.59 -15.30
CA ALA A 369 -22.12 13.98 -15.66
C ALA A 369 -21.50 14.25 -17.04
N THR A 370 -22.38 14.47 -18.01
CA THR A 370 -22.11 14.86 -19.40
C THR A 370 -21.14 16.03 -19.53
N VAL A 371 -20.17 15.84 -20.43
CA VAL A 371 -19.25 16.84 -20.99
C VAL A 371 -20.00 18.04 -21.54
N GLN A 372 -19.57 19.24 -21.16
CA GLN A 372 -19.78 20.45 -21.95
C GLN A 372 -18.41 21.05 -22.30
N GLU A 373 -18.04 20.94 -23.57
CA GLU A 373 -16.85 21.58 -24.15
C GLU A 373 -16.85 23.09 -23.94
N LEU A 374 -15.69 23.65 -23.62
CA LEU A 374 -15.34 25.03 -23.97
C LEU A 374 -14.00 25.05 -24.69
N SER A 375 -14.06 25.60 -25.89
CA SER A 375 -13.00 25.72 -26.87
C SER A 375 -12.02 26.86 -26.57
N GLY A 376 -10.75 26.60 -26.89
CA GLY A 376 -9.76 27.56 -27.40
C GLY A 376 -9.35 28.73 -26.49
N ASN A 377 -8.07 28.78 -26.10
CA ASN A 377 -7.04 29.46 -26.89
C ASN A 377 -5.68 29.37 -26.19
N THR A 378 -4.65 29.05 -26.97
CA THR A 378 -3.23 29.28 -26.72
C THR A 378 -2.95 30.77 -26.46
N ASP A 379 -2.22 31.09 -25.39
CA ASP A 379 -0.87 31.69 -25.48
C ASP A 379 -0.29 32.06 -24.10
N GLN A 380 0.97 31.65 -23.94
CA GLN A 380 2.04 32.06 -23.02
C GLN A 380 1.79 33.19 -22.00
N ALA A 381 2.26 32.95 -20.75
CA ALA A 381 3.43 33.66 -20.23
C ALA A 381 4.08 32.93 -19.04
N SER A 382 5.37 32.65 -19.23
CA SER A 382 6.36 32.17 -18.27
C SER A 382 6.66 33.20 -17.18
N THR A 383 6.94 32.73 -15.96
CA THR A 383 8.06 33.26 -15.15
C THR A 383 8.68 32.20 -14.20
N GLY A 384 9.73 31.53 -14.70
CA GLY A 384 11.03 31.31 -13.99
C GLY A 384 11.11 30.23 -12.90
N THR A 385 11.91 29.16 -13.01
CA THR A 385 13.40 29.20 -13.13
C THR A 385 13.96 27.84 -13.60
N SER A 386 15.00 27.89 -14.45
CA SER A 386 15.86 26.84 -15.08
C SER A 386 15.23 25.84 -16.07
N GLY A 387 15.27 26.21 -17.36
CA GLY A 387 15.05 25.30 -18.49
C GLY A 387 16.32 24.54 -18.86
N GLY A 388 16.20 23.21 -18.90
CA GLY A 388 17.06 22.30 -19.63
C GLY A 388 16.20 21.41 -20.53
N GLU A 389 16.78 20.76 -21.53
CA GLU A 389 16.13 19.63 -22.21
C GLU A 389 16.19 18.40 -21.28
N ILE A 390 15.31 17.39 -21.50
CA ILE A 390 15.43 16.12 -20.77
C ILE A 390 16.82 15.54 -21.10
N PRO A 391 17.62 15.11 -20.11
CA PRO A 391 18.90 14.48 -20.38
C PRO A 391 18.74 13.31 -21.37
N THR A 392 19.61 13.25 -22.37
CA THR A 392 19.60 12.19 -23.42
C THR A 392 20.83 11.30 -23.35
N ASN A 393 21.52 11.32 -22.20
CA ASN A 393 22.69 10.51 -21.88
C ASN A 393 22.31 9.05 -21.57
N TYR A 394 21.58 8.42 -22.48
CA TYR A 394 21.43 6.97 -22.46
C TYR A 394 22.81 6.34 -22.62
N GLU A 395 23.19 5.49 -21.69
CA GLU A 395 24.44 4.74 -21.72
C GLU A 395 24.17 3.23 -21.67
N GLY A 396 25.20 2.43 -21.94
CA GLY A 396 25.09 0.97 -21.94
C GLY A 396 24.01 0.45 -22.89
N LEU A 397 23.23 -0.51 -22.42
CA LEU A 397 22.13 -1.14 -23.14
C LEU A 397 20.92 -0.21 -23.29
N MET A 398 20.79 0.84 -22.46
CA MET A 398 19.76 1.87 -22.68
C MET A 398 20.05 2.69 -23.95
N ALA A 399 21.32 2.83 -24.35
CA ALA A 399 21.69 3.46 -25.63
C ALA A 399 21.44 2.53 -26.85
N GLY A 400 21.17 1.25 -26.58
CA GLY A 400 21.01 0.21 -27.60
C GLY A 400 19.70 0.36 -28.40
N PRO A 401 19.64 -0.22 -29.61
CA PRO A 401 18.50 -0.06 -30.52
C PRO A 401 17.19 -0.60 -29.95
N VAL A 402 17.23 -1.65 -29.12
CA VAL A 402 16.03 -2.25 -28.52
C VAL A 402 15.39 -1.29 -27.51
N TYR A 403 16.16 -0.75 -26.57
CA TYR A 403 15.61 0.19 -25.59
C TYR A 403 15.25 1.55 -26.21
N GLN A 404 16.02 2.02 -27.19
CA GLN A 404 15.63 3.21 -27.95
C GLN A 404 14.34 2.96 -28.74
N GLY A 405 14.12 1.75 -29.25
CA GLY A 405 12.82 1.32 -29.79
C GLY A 405 11.71 1.40 -28.75
N TRP A 406 11.94 0.85 -27.56
CA TRP A 406 11.02 0.89 -26.42
C TRP A 406 10.55 2.31 -26.08
N ILE A 407 11.47 3.26 -25.99
CA ILE A 407 11.16 4.67 -25.71
C ILE A 407 10.37 5.32 -26.86
N ASN A 408 10.62 4.93 -28.11
CA ASN A 408 9.96 5.49 -29.29
C ASN A 408 8.54 4.94 -29.54
N ILE A 409 8.09 3.95 -28.77
CA ILE A 409 6.68 3.55 -28.74
C ILE A 409 5.91 4.61 -27.96
N ILE A 410 5.11 5.39 -28.67
CA ILE A 410 4.27 6.42 -28.08
C ILE A 410 2.90 5.81 -27.80
N VAL A 411 2.60 5.62 -26.53
CA VAL A 411 1.31 5.12 -26.06
C VAL A 411 0.17 6.02 -26.56
N ASN A 412 -0.93 5.40 -26.95
CA ASN A 412 -2.09 5.97 -27.63
C ASN A 412 -1.83 6.57 -29.02
N LYS A 413 -0.69 6.26 -29.65
CA LYS A 413 -0.35 6.72 -31.01
C LYS A 413 0.31 5.67 -31.90
N THR A 414 1.21 4.87 -31.33
CA THR A 414 1.91 3.83 -32.08
C THR A 414 0.94 2.73 -32.49
N LEU A 415 1.03 2.28 -33.74
CA LEU A 415 0.22 1.19 -34.27
C LEU A 415 0.94 -0.15 -34.12
N GLU A 416 0.16 -1.21 -33.92
CA GLU A 416 0.61 -2.60 -33.84
C GLU A 416 1.51 -2.97 -35.04
N ALA A 417 1.14 -2.53 -36.25
CA ALA A 417 1.88 -2.82 -37.48
C ALA A 417 3.30 -2.22 -37.51
N ASP A 418 3.59 -1.24 -36.66
CA ASP A 418 4.89 -0.58 -36.58
C ASP A 418 5.77 -1.13 -35.45
N LEU A 419 5.24 -2.00 -34.58
CA LEU A 419 5.93 -2.44 -33.35
C LEU A 419 7.28 -3.11 -33.63
N ASP A 420 7.33 -4.15 -34.45
CA ASP A 420 8.58 -4.86 -34.74
C ASP A 420 9.62 -3.96 -35.43
N LYS A 421 9.15 -3.00 -36.24
CA LYS A 421 10.01 -2.01 -36.89
C LYS A 421 10.62 -1.04 -35.87
N ILE A 422 9.84 -0.61 -34.88
CA ILE A 422 10.28 0.31 -33.84
C ILE A 422 11.17 -0.42 -32.81
N MET A 423 10.74 -1.59 -32.33
CA MET A 423 11.47 -2.40 -31.34
C MET A 423 12.76 -3.01 -31.87
N THR A 424 12.90 -3.14 -33.20
CA THR A 424 14.06 -3.75 -33.88
C THR A 424 14.27 -5.25 -33.61
N ILE A 425 13.37 -5.85 -32.84
CA ILE A 425 13.29 -7.28 -32.52
C ILE A 425 11.83 -7.74 -32.69
N PRO A 426 11.58 -9.02 -33.01
CA PRO A 426 10.22 -9.54 -33.18
C PRO A 426 9.52 -9.73 -31.83
N GLY A 427 8.23 -9.39 -31.78
CA GLY A 427 7.37 -9.67 -30.62
C GLY A 427 6.77 -11.08 -30.67
N LYS A 428 6.70 -11.76 -29.52
CA LYS A 428 5.92 -13.00 -29.33
C LYS A 428 4.55 -12.64 -28.77
N LYS A 429 3.46 -13.20 -29.31
CA LYS A 429 2.12 -13.01 -28.74
C LYS A 429 2.00 -13.67 -27.37
N SER A 430 1.30 -13.02 -26.44
CA SER A 430 0.81 -13.67 -25.23
C SER A 430 -0.23 -14.73 -25.59
N THR A 431 -0.64 -15.54 -24.61
CA THR A 431 -1.74 -16.48 -24.80
C THR A 431 -3.01 -15.71 -25.18
N ASP A 432 -3.81 -16.27 -26.09
CA ASP A 432 -5.04 -15.62 -26.61
C ASP A 432 -6.17 -15.55 -25.56
N SER A 433 -5.91 -15.95 -24.32
CA SER A 433 -6.90 -16.01 -23.23
C SER A 433 -6.94 -14.74 -22.40
N TRP A 434 -5.98 -13.83 -22.57
CA TRP A 434 -5.89 -12.59 -21.79
C TRP A 434 -6.51 -11.39 -22.50
N LYS A 435 -7.50 -10.74 -21.86
CA LYS A 435 -8.07 -9.46 -22.29
C LYS A 435 -8.26 -8.54 -21.08
N PRO A 436 -7.28 -7.70 -20.74
CA PRO A 436 -7.34 -6.76 -19.62
C PRO A 436 -8.26 -5.55 -19.87
N ARG A 437 -9.19 -5.62 -20.83
CA ARG A 437 -10.22 -4.62 -21.16
C ARG A 437 -10.92 -5.05 -22.45
N GLU A 438 -12.18 -4.67 -22.64
CA GLU A 438 -12.96 -4.98 -23.85
C GLU A 438 -12.23 -4.55 -25.14
N SER A 439 -11.57 -3.38 -25.08
CA SER A 439 -10.83 -2.83 -26.21
C SER A 439 -9.51 -3.55 -26.47
N HIS A 440 -9.08 -4.50 -25.62
CA HIS A 440 -7.84 -5.24 -25.79
C HIS A 440 -7.91 -6.25 -26.93
N LYS A 441 -6.83 -6.31 -27.71
CA LYS A 441 -6.66 -7.28 -28.78
C LYS A 441 -5.59 -8.32 -28.49
N GLN A 442 -4.42 -7.88 -28.05
CA GLN A 442 -3.24 -8.73 -27.90
C GLN A 442 -2.15 -8.02 -27.09
N THR A 443 -1.29 -8.79 -26.42
CA THR A 443 -0.03 -8.28 -25.86
C THR A 443 1.16 -8.99 -26.50
N TYR A 444 2.13 -8.18 -26.89
CA TYR A 444 3.37 -8.64 -27.46
C TYR A 444 4.50 -8.59 -26.43
N LEU A 445 5.19 -9.72 -26.28
CA LEU A 445 6.34 -9.93 -25.42
C LEU A 445 7.61 -9.74 -26.24
N TYR A 446 8.55 -8.97 -25.70
CA TYR A 446 9.83 -8.65 -26.30
C TYR A 446 10.95 -8.98 -25.32
N GLU A 447 11.98 -9.69 -25.78
CA GLU A 447 13.19 -9.93 -25.00
C GLU A 447 13.99 -8.63 -24.89
N MET A 448 13.97 -8.00 -23.72
CA MET A 448 14.70 -6.76 -23.48
C MET A 448 16.20 -7.04 -23.41
N PRO A 449 17.07 -6.03 -23.63
CA PRO A 449 18.52 -6.29 -23.73
C PRO A 449 19.16 -6.78 -22.42
N TRP A 450 18.46 -6.68 -21.28
CA TRP A 450 18.90 -7.22 -20.00
C TRP A 450 18.38 -8.65 -19.80
N LYS A 451 19.27 -9.52 -19.31
CA LYS A 451 18.95 -10.93 -19.06
C LYS A 451 17.76 -11.06 -18.11
N GLY A 452 16.76 -11.86 -18.50
CA GLY A 452 15.57 -12.13 -17.68
C GLY A 452 14.63 -10.94 -17.58
N MET A 453 14.73 -9.98 -18.50
CA MET A 453 13.80 -8.86 -18.60
C MET A 453 12.95 -8.99 -19.85
N THR A 454 11.64 -8.97 -19.67
CA THR A 454 10.65 -9.02 -20.76
C THR A 454 9.90 -7.70 -20.80
N GLY A 455 9.72 -7.16 -22.01
CA GLY A 455 8.89 -6.00 -22.28
C GLY A 455 7.55 -6.45 -22.85
N TYR A 456 6.47 -5.92 -22.31
CA TYR A 456 5.09 -6.21 -22.69
C TYR A 456 4.50 -4.99 -23.38
N ILE A 457 3.88 -5.16 -24.54
CA ILE A 457 3.20 -4.09 -25.26
C ILE A 457 1.79 -4.53 -25.60
N SER A 458 0.81 -3.86 -25.03
CA SER A 458 -0.60 -4.17 -25.21
C SER A 458 -1.24 -3.27 -26.26
N VAL A 459 -2.00 -3.87 -27.16
CA VAL A 459 -2.67 -3.19 -28.27
C VAL A 459 -4.19 -3.36 -28.22
N THR A 460 -4.90 -2.36 -28.71
CA THR A 460 -6.35 -2.37 -28.81
C THR A 460 -6.85 -3.13 -30.05
N ASN A 461 -8.16 -3.38 -30.12
CA ASN A 461 -8.87 -3.92 -31.29
C ASN A 461 -8.63 -3.10 -32.55
N ASP A 462 -8.48 -1.78 -32.40
CA ASP A 462 -8.15 -0.84 -33.47
C ASP A 462 -6.64 -0.83 -33.82
N GLY A 463 -5.84 -1.64 -33.13
CA GLY A 463 -4.42 -1.81 -33.37
C GLY A 463 -3.56 -0.67 -32.83
N VAL A 464 -4.02 0.06 -31.80
CA VAL A 464 -3.26 1.15 -31.15
C VAL A 464 -2.63 0.62 -29.86
N VAL A 465 -1.36 0.95 -29.61
CA VAL A 465 -0.70 0.65 -28.35
C VAL A 465 -1.31 1.49 -27.24
N TYR A 466 -1.77 0.88 -26.15
CA TYR A 466 -2.34 1.61 -25.01
C TYR A 466 -1.58 1.41 -23.70
N LYS A 467 -0.72 0.37 -23.62
CA LYS A 467 0.11 0.10 -22.44
C LYS A 467 1.42 -0.56 -22.85
N LYS A 468 2.49 -0.25 -22.12
CA LYS A 468 3.77 -0.93 -22.21
C LYS A 468 4.45 -0.99 -20.84
N ASN A 469 4.95 -2.14 -20.43
CA ASN A 469 5.70 -2.29 -19.18
C ASN A 469 6.83 -3.32 -19.31
N VAL A 470 7.79 -3.30 -18.38
CA VAL A 470 8.80 -4.36 -18.24
C VAL A 470 8.63 -5.12 -16.92
N THR A 471 9.22 -6.31 -16.80
CA THR A 471 9.21 -7.13 -15.58
C THR A 471 9.66 -6.37 -14.33
N SER A 472 8.96 -6.57 -13.20
CA SER A 472 9.01 -5.69 -12.02
C SER A 472 10.20 -5.87 -11.06
N ASN A 473 11.01 -6.93 -11.22
CA ASN A 473 12.12 -7.24 -10.29
C ASN A 473 13.50 -7.29 -10.95
N THR A 474 13.58 -7.03 -12.25
CA THR A 474 14.83 -6.93 -13.00
C THR A 474 15.14 -5.45 -13.27
N HIS A 475 16.38 -5.02 -13.06
CA HIS A 475 16.81 -3.65 -13.39
C HIS A 475 18.01 -3.64 -14.31
N PRO A 476 18.24 -2.54 -15.06
CA PRO A 476 19.45 -2.38 -15.85
C PRO A 476 20.71 -2.49 -14.96
N THR A 477 21.57 -3.47 -15.25
CA THR A 477 22.77 -3.75 -14.45
C THR A 477 23.98 -2.89 -14.83
N ASP A 478 23.90 -2.23 -15.98
CA ASP A 478 24.91 -1.33 -16.55
C ASP A 478 24.51 0.15 -16.47
N TYR A 479 23.46 0.45 -15.69
CA TYR A 479 22.95 1.78 -15.42
C TYR A 479 23.07 2.07 -13.93
N ALA A 480 23.97 2.97 -13.59
CA ALA A 480 24.26 3.33 -12.21
C ALA A 480 24.62 4.81 -12.14
N LEU A 481 23.90 5.55 -11.30
CA LEU A 481 24.02 6.99 -11.15
C LEU A 481 24.48 7.35 -9.73
N ASP A 482 25.53 8.14 -9.64
CA ASP A 482 26.00 8.70 -8.36
C ASP A 482 24.97 9.67 -7.76
N THR A 483 24.11 10.25 -8.60
CA THR A 483 23.00 11.13 -8.22
C THR A 483 21.86 10.37 -7.53
N VAL A 484 21.80 9.04 -7.62
CA VAL A 484 20.77 8.25 -6.93
C VAL A 484 21.23 7.99 -5.50
N ASN A 485 20.83 8.89 -4.61
CA ASN A 485 21.16 8.85 -3.19
C ASN A 485 20.11 9.62 -2.35
N ARG A 486 20.15 9.42 -1.04
CA ARG A 486 19.23 10.08 -0.09
C ARG A 486 19.22 11.60 -0.21
N ALA A 487 20.38 12.23 -0.45
CA ALA A 487 20.45 13.69 -0.53
C ALA A 487 19.67 14.24 -1.74
N MET A 488 19.75 13.58 -2.90
CA MET A 488 18.97 13.97 -4.07
C MET A 488 17.48 13.66 -3.90
N TYR A 489 17.14 12.56 -3.22
CA TYR A 489 15.75 12.28 -2.84
C TYR A 489 15.18 13.40 -1.95
N GLU A 490 15.89 13.82 -0.90
CA GLU A 490 15.44 14.92 -0.04
C GLU A 490 15.32 16.25 -0.79
N GLN A 491 16.17 16.49 -1.80
CA GLN A 491 16.05 17.66 -2.67
C GLN A 491 14.76 17.60 -3.52
N LEU A 492 14.43 16.44 -4.09
CA LEU A 492 13.18 16.23 -4.83
C LEU A 492 11.97 16.36 -3.90
N LYS A 493 12.04 15.77 -2.71
CA LYS A 493 11.03 15.87 -1.67
C LYS A 493 10.78 17.32 -1.28
N ALA A 494 11.83 18.13 -1.10
CA ALA A 494 11.71 19.55 -0.78
C ALA A 494 11.06 20.36 -1.93
N ILE A 495 11.31 19.98 -3.19
CA ILE A 495 10.62 20.59 -4.35
C ILE A 495 9.14 20.24 -4.30
N TYR A 496 8.78 18.97 -4.06
CA TYR A 496 7.39 18.58 -3.89
C TYR A 496 6.72 19.28 -2.71
N ASP A 497 7.39 19.35 -1.56
CA ASP A 497 6.84 19.99 -0.36
C ASP A 497 6.51 21.47 -0.62
N ARG A 498 7.35 22.14 -1.42
CA ARG A 498 7.19 23.55 -1.84
C ARG A 498 6.11 23.73 -2.92
N ASP A 499 6.16 22.94 -3.98
CA ASP A 499 5.40 23.19 -5.21
C ASP A 499 4.18 22.28 -5.37
N LYS A 500 4.08 21.23 -4.54
CA LYS A 500 3.10 20.12 -4.63
C LYS A 500 3.10 19.37 -5.96
N VAL A 501 4.11 19.61 -6.79
CA VAL A 501 4.32 18.95 -8.07
C VAL A 501 5.81 18.88 -8.38
N ILE A 502 6.25 17.76 -8.96
CA ILE A 502 7.56 17.65 -9.59
C ILE A 502 7.35 17.32 -11.07
N PRO A 503 7.67 18.24 -11.99
CA PRO A 503 7.73 17.90 -13.41
C PRO A 503 8.82 16.86 -13.68
N TYR A 504 8.56 15.90 -14.56
CA TYR A 504 9.53 14.89 -14.99
C TYR A 504 10.85 15.50 -15.47
N LEU A 505 10.78 16.65 -16.15
CA LEU A 505 11.96 17.39 -16.57
C LEU A 505 12.83 17.84 -15.38
N VAL A 506 12.22 18.25 -14.27
CA VAL A 506 12.94 18.68 -13.07
C VAL A 506 13.61 17.47 -12.42
N MET A 507 12.88 16.37 -12.27
CA MET A 507 13.41 15.14 -11.66
C MET A 507 14.55 14.53 -12.48
N SER A 508 14.38 14.41 -13.80
CA SER A 508 15.41 13.89 -14.70
C SER A 508 16.67 14.76 -14.71
N ASN A 509 16.53 16.09 -14.63
CA ASN A 509 17.70 16.98 -14.53
C ASN A 509 18.42 16.87 -13.17
N ILE A 510 17.70 16.76 -12.06
CA ILE A 510 18.32 16.57 -10.73
C ILE A 510 19.07 15.24 -10.64
N LEU A 511 18.53 14.21 -11.29
CA LEU A 511 19.14 12.89 -11.33
C LEU A 511 20.11 12.73 -12.52
N GLU A 512 20.31 13.78 -13.31
CA GLU A 512 21.23 13.84 -14.46
C GLU A 512 21.04 12.69 -15.46
N SER A 513 19.80 12.22 -15.65
CA SER A 513 19.48 11.08 -16.51
C SER A 513 18.02 11.07 -16.93
N PRO A 514 17.69 10.56 -18.14
CA PRO A 514 16.30 10.33 -18.55
C PRO A 514 15.57 9.32 -17.67
N GLY A 515 16.27 8.49 -16.90
CA GLY A 515 15.61 7.44 -16.12
C GLY A 515 15.24 6.23 -16.97
N PHE A 516 15.02 5.12 -16.28
CA PHE A 516 14.55 3.89 -16.90
C PHE A 516 13.02 3.86 -16.84
N LEU A 517 12.36 3.96 -18.00
CA LEU A 517 10.91 3.82 -18.14
C LEU A 517 10.47 2.37 -17.87
N LEU A 518 9.82 2.17 -16.72
CA LEU A 518 9.35 0.88 -16.24
C LEU A 518 7.98 0.52 -16.83
N ASP A 519 7.05 1.47 -16.81
CA ASP A 519 5.67 1.31 -17.27
C ASP A 519 5.14 2.63 -17.84
N GLN A 520 4.29 2.53 -18.85
CA GLN A 520 3.51 3.63 -19.40
C GLN A 520 2.19 3.13 -19.96
N TYR A 521 1.08 3.77 -19.59
CA TYR A 521 -0.24 3.45 -20.12
C TYR A 521 -1.11 4.69 -20.33
N TYR A 522 -2.10 4.56 -21.21
CA TYR A 522 -3.13 5.56 -21.46
C TYR A 522 -4.35 5.27 -20.61
N ARG A 523 -4.69 6.22 -19.73
CA ARG A 523 -5.87 6.14 -18.89
C ARG A 523 -7.07 6.74 -19.62
N GLU A 524 -8.09 5.92 -19.87
CA GLU A 524 -9.22 6.30 -20.72
C GLU A 524 -10.22 7.23 -20.01
N ASP A 525 -10.29 7.14 -18.68
CA ASP A 525 -11.16 7.92 -17.81
C ASP A 525 -10.91 9.44 -17.90
N ASP A 526 -9.64 9.84 -17.94
CA ASP A 526 -9.24 11.25 -17.96
C ASP A 526 -8.26 11.61 -19.08
N GLY A 527 -7.97 10.66 -19.97
CA GLY A 527 -7.16 10.86 -21.17
C GLY A 527 -5.68 11.12 -20.90
N LYS A 528 -5.19 10.81 -19.69
CA LYS A 528 -3.80 11.06 -19.31
C LYS A 528 -2.88 9.90 -19.64
N ILE A 529 -1.62 10.23 -19.87
CA ILE A 529 -0.54 9.25 -19.92
C ILE A 529 0.06 9.12 -18.53
N VAL A 530 -0.02 7.92 -17.96
CA VAL A 530 0.69 7.58 -16.73
C VAL A 530 2.03 6.99 -17.10
N SER A 531 3.11 7.43 -16.44
CA SER A 531 4.47 6.93 -16.69
C SER A 531 5.22 6.73 -15.39
N THR A 532 5.87 5.58 -15.26
CA THR A 532 6.69 5.23 -14.09
C THR A 532 8.15 5.12 -14.51
N PHE A 533 9.00 5.93 -13.89
CA PHE A 533 10.45 5.92 -14.13
C PHE A 533 11.21 5.51 -12.87
N SER A 534 12.33 4.83 -13.08
CA SER A 534 13.27 4.45 -12.02
C SER A 534 14.69 4.90 -12.36
N TRP A 535 15.40 5.42 -11.37
CA TRP A 535 16.83 5.74 -11.43
C TRP A 535 17.56 4.89 -10.42
N TYR A 536 18.68 4.28 -10.81
CA TYR A 536 19.41 3.32 -9.99
C TYR A 536 20.83 3.80 -9.69
N ASN A 537 21.39 3.46 -8.53
CA ASN A 537 22.82 3.57 -8.26
C ASN A 537 23.53 2.21 -8.35
N ALA A 538 24.86 2.22 -8.19
CA ALA A 538 25.68 1.01 -8.29
C ALA A 538 25.41 -0.03 -7.17
N LYS A 539 24.80 0.37 -6.06
CA LYS A 539 24.38 -0.55 -4.98
C LYS A 539 23.04 -1.22 -5.29
N GLY A 540 22.28 -0.65 -6.22
CA GLY A 540 20.92 -1.07 -6.55
C GLY A 540 19.84 -0.30 -5.78
N ASP A 541 20.21 0.73 -4.99
CA ASP A 541 19.22 1.67 -4.46
C ASP A 541 18.56 2.38 -5.65
N ARG A 542 17.28 2.74 -5.49
CA ARG A 542 16.53 3.40 -6.55
C ARG A 542 15.68 4.57 -6.05
N ILE A 543 15.61 5.60 -6.88
CA ILE A 543 14.57 6.63 -6.80
C ILE A 543 13.53 6.31 -7.86
N THR A 544 12.25 6.27 -7.50
CA THR A 544 11.14 6.07 -8.45
C THR A 544 10.23 7.29 -8.50
N GLY A 545 9.65 7.53 -9.68
CA GLY A 545 8.73 8.63 -9.97
C GLY A 545 7.54 8.16 -10.80
N ILE A 546 6.32 8.40 -10.32
CA ILE A 546 5.07 8.19 -11.07
C ILE A 546 4.55 9.55 -11.56
N PHE A 547 4.30 9.65 -12.86
CA PHE A 547 3.94 10.91 -13.52
C PHE A 547 2.63 10.77 -14.31
N PHE A 548 1.75 11.75 -14.14
CA PHE A 548 0.55 11.95 -14.96
C PHE A 548 0.83 13.09 -15.94
N ASP A 549 0.88 12.80 -17.24
CA ASP A 549 1.30 13.74 -18.29
C ASP A 549 2.64 14.44 -17.98
N GLY A 550 3.57 13.68 -17.39
CA GLY A 550 4.89 14.19 -17.01
C GLY A 550 4.91 15.01 -15.71
N LEU A 551 3.84 14.98 -14.91
CA LEU A 551 3.77 15.64 -13.61
C LEU A 551 3.60 14.63 -12.48
N LEU A 552 4.49 14.66 -11.49
CA LEU A 552 4.35 13.91 -10.24
C LEU A 552 3.63 14.80 -9.23
N THR A 553 2.36 14.51 -8.98
CA THR A 553 1.45 15.35 -8.18
C THR A 553 1.11 14.75 -6.81
N GLY A 554 1.45 13.48 -6.57
CA GLY A 554 1.27 12.81 -5.27
C GLY A 554 2.60 12.37 -4.69
N MET A 555 2.83 12.60 -3.38
CA MET A 555 4.07 12.19 -2.72
C MET A 555 4.27 10.66 -2.76
N MET A 556 3.20 9.87 -2.80
CA MET A 556 3.27 8.40 -3.02
C MET A 556 3.96 8.03 -4.33
N GLY A 557 3.94 8.94 -5.31
CA GLY A 557 4.64 8.77 -6.58
C GLY A 557 6.15 8.96 -6.49
N LEU A 558 6.69 9.49 -5.38
CA LEU A 558 8.13 9.73 -5.17
C LEU A 558 8.67 8.82 -4.06
N ASN A 559 9.46 7.81 -4.42
CA ASN A 559 10.03 6.87 -3.45
C ASN A 559 11.55 6.78 -3.56
N PHE A 560 12.20 6.53 -2.42
CA PHE A 560 13.59 6.07 -2.37
C PHE A 560 13.65 4.73 -1.66
N ILE A 561 14.14 3.73 -2.37
CA ILE A 561 14.17 2.34 -1.93
C ILE A 561 15.64 1.92 -1.87
N GLU A 562 16.10 1.56 -0.67
CA GLU A 562 17.44 1.01 -0.43
C GLU A 562 17.41 -0.49 -0.71
N LYS A 563 18.49 -1.01 -1.33
CA LYS A 563 18.63 -2.43 -1.65
C LYS A 563 19.33 -3.22 -0.55
#